data_AF-A0A1I2G3C8-F1
#
_entry.id   AF-A0A1I2G3C8-F1
#
_cell.length_a   1.000
_cell.length_b   1.000
_cell.length_c   1.000
_cell.angle_alpha   90.00
_cell.angle_beta   90.00
_cell.angle_gamma   90.00
#
_symmetry.space_group_name_H-M   'P 1'
#
loop_
_entity.id
_entity.type
_entity.pdbx_description
1 polymer ?
#
loop_
_entity_poly.entity_id
_entity_poly.type
_entity_poly.pdbx_seq_one_letter_code
_entity_poly.pdbx_strand_id
1 'polypeptide(L)'
;MTEIGHPVTDLLARLAGEDPEAAREAALELGDRREYGAAPLMLEILGATSDARVRNGIAYALSAMRVPEMFEVVVELLRQERTRGFRGTLLYALRPFDCTPILPLLVDLVIGDSWEAAREAGYLITEIEVVSTDTWLPLEERLRAALEVVEDPGRREIIAFLSEFFENDAEEPA
;
A
#
# COMPACT_ATOMS: atom_id res chain seq x y z
N MET A 1 2.52 -22.75 29.91
CA MET A 1 2.95 -21.41 30.35
C MET A 1 2.45 -20.45 29.31
N THR A 2 1.40 -19.70 29.60
CA THR A 2 0.96 -18.60 28.74
C THR A 2 2.02 -17.51 28.86
N GLU A 3 2.71 -17.18 27.77
CA GLU A 3 3.46 -15.92 27.72
C GLU A 3 2.48 -14.81 28.06
N ILE A 4 2.72 -14.12 29.16
CA ILE A 4 2.04 -12.85 29.44
C ILE A 4 2.69 -11.88 28.45
N GLY A 5 1.98 -11.54 27.38
CA GLY A 5 2.45 -10.56 26.39
C GLY A 5 2.89 -9.26 27.07
N HIS A 6 3.73 -8.47 26.39
CA HIS A 6 4.29 -7.26 26.97
C HIS A 6 3.16 -6.30 27.40
N PRO A 7 3.29 -5.58 28.53
CA PRO A 7 2.34 -4.52 28.87
C PRO A 7 2.23 -3.50 27.72
N VAL A 8 1.04 -2.97 27.44
CA VAL A 8 0.86 -1.98 26.35
C VAL A 8 1.79 -0.78 26.52
N THR A 9 2.04 -0.35 27.76
CA THR A 9 2.99 0.74 28.07
C THR A 9 4.42 0.41 27.65
N ASP A 10 4.84 -0.85 27.77
CA ASP A 10 6.16 -1.31 27.31
C ASP A 10 6.22 -1.33 25.79
N LEU A 11 5.16 -1.84 25.13
CA LEU A 11 5.05 -1.83 23.68
C LEU A 11 5.09 -0.41 23.10
N LEU A 12 4.39 0.54 23.72
CA LEU A 12 4.42 1.95 23.31
C LEU A 12 5.83 2.56 23.47
N ALA A 13 6.54 2.22 24.55
CA ALA A 13 7.91 2.69 24.77
C ALA A 13 8.88 2.09 23.74
N ARG A 14 8.74 0.81 23.41
CA ARG A 14 9.54 0.14 22.37
C ARG A 14 9.25 0.69 20.98
N LEU A 15 7.97 0.94 20.67
CA LEU A 15 7.53 1.55 19.42
C LEU A 15 8.15 2.94 19.18
N ALA A 16 8.23 3.76 20.23
CA ALA A 16 8.85 5.09 20.19
C ALA A 16 10.39 5.09 20.39
N GLY A 17 10.98 3.91 20.59
CA GLY A 17 12.41 3.76 20.86
C GLY A 17 13.28 3.86 19.61
N GLU A 18 14.60 3.85 19.81
CA GLU A 18 15.59 3.97 18.73
C GLU A 18 15.87 2.65 18.01
N ASP A 19 15.57 1.50 18.62
CA ASP A 19 15.80 0.18 18.02
C ASP A 19 14.70 -0.16 17.00
N PRO A 20 15.02 -0.19 15.69
CA PRO A 20 14.02 -0.43 14.65
C PRO A 20 13.38 -1.81 14.73
N GLU A 21 14.11 -2.82 15.21
CA GLU A 21 13.56 -4.17 15.33
C GLU A 21 12.57 -4.24 16.48
N ALA A 22 12.94 -3.69 17.64
CA ALA A 22 12.05 -3.60 18.79
C ALA A 22 10.79 -2.77 18.47
N ALA A 23 10.93 -1.68 17.71
CA ALA A 23 9.80 -0.86 17.30
C ALA A 23 8.87 -1.60 16.32
N ARG A 24 9.45 -2.34 15.35
CA ARG A 24 8.69 -3.17 14.41
C ARG A 24 7.91 -4.28 15.13
N GLU A 25 8.56 -5.02 16.01
CA GLU A 25 7.92 -6.07 16.80
C GLU A 25 6.79 -5.51 17.67
N ALA A 26 7.04 -4.37 18.33
CA ALA A 26 6.03 -3.72 19.15
C ALA A 26 4.82 -3.28 18.32
N ALA A 27 5.05 -2.74 17.12
CA ALA A 27 3.96 -2.36 16.22
C ALA A 27 3.09 -3.57 15.84
N LEU A 28 3.71 -4.69 15.49
CA LEU A 28 3.01 -5.93 15.13
C LEU A 28 2.22 -6.49 16.31
N GLU A 29 2.82 -6.57 17.50
CA GLU A 29 2.12 -7.07 18.71
C GLU A 29 0.92 -6.19 19.07
N LEU A 30 1.05 -4.86 18.96
CA LEU A 30 -0.06 -3.92 19.17
C LEU A 30 -1.18 -4.12 18.13
N GLY A 31 -0.82 -4.39 16.87
CA GLY A 31 -1.76 -4.72 15.80
C GLY A 31 -2.52 -6.03 16.03
N ASP A 32 -1.80 -7.09 16.38
CA ASP A 32 -2.37 -8.42 16.68
C ASP A 32 -3.36 -8.37 17.85
N ARG A 33 -3.06 -7.50 18.83
CA ARG A 33 -3.92 -7.25 19.99
C ARG A 33 -5.06 -6.27 19.74
N ARG A 34 -5.10 -5.64 18.56
CA ARG A 34 -6.07 -4.58 18.20
C ARG A 34 -6.08 -3.42 19.20
N GLU A 35 -4.89 -2.98 19.61
CA GLU A 35 -4.71 -1.87 20.55
C GLU A 35 -4.92 -0.52 19.84
N TYR A 36 -6.17 -0.19 19.51
CA TYR A 36 -6.55 1.03 18.78
C TYR A 36 -6.05 2.33 19.44
N GLY A 37 -5.83 2.33 20.75
CA GLY A 37 -5.24 3.47 21.47
C GLY A 37 -3.81 3.83 21.03
N ALA A 38 -3.09 2.90 20.40
CA ALA A 38 -1.75 3.13 19.84
C ALA A 38 -1.78 3.77 18.44
N ALA A 39 -2.94 3.80 17.77
CA ALA A 39 -3.04 4.24 16.39
C ALA A 39 -2.51 5.67 16.13
N PRO A 40 -2.75 6.68 17.00
CA PRO A 40 -2.19 8.01 16.79
C PRO A 40 -0.65 8.04 16.74
N LEU A 41 0.01 7.32 17.67
CA LEU A 41 1.47 7.23 17.70
C LEU A 41 2.00 6.44 16.48
N MET A 42 1.33 5.36 16.11
CA MET A 42 1.67 4.59 14.92
C MET A 42 1.58 5.44 13.65
N LEU A 43 0.52 6.24 13.48
CA LEU A 43 0.37 7.13 12.31
C LEU A 43 1.46 8.20 12.26
N GLU A 44 1.81 8.79 13.40
CA GLU A 44 2.91 9.75 13.52
C GLU A 44 4.24 9.11 13.07
N ILE A 45 4.57 7.94 13.61
CA ILE A 45 5.82 7.24 13.27
C ILE A 45 5.81 6.77 11.81
N LEU A 46 4.68 6.24 11.31
CA LEU A 46 4.51 5.84 9.91
C LEU A 46 4.86 6.99 8.95
N GLY A 47 4.35 8.19 9.24
CA GLY A 47 4.59 9.40 8.46
C GLY A 47 6.00 9.96 8.58
N ALA A 48 6.74 9.67 9.65
CA ALA A 48 8.03 10.29 9.93
C ALA A 48 9.25 9.37 9.71
N THR A 49 9.12 8.06 9.93
CA THR A 49 10.27 7.14 9.96
C THR A 49 10.90 6.92 8.59
N SER A 50 12.23 6.93 8.51
CA SER A 50 12.98 6.54 7.33
C SER A 50 13.26 5.03 7.25
N ASP A 51 13.12 4.30 8.37
CA ASP A 51 13.37 2.86 8.41
C ASP A 51 12.20 2.09 7.78
N ALA A 52 12.48 1.36 6.71
CA ALA A 52 11.48 0.58 5.98
C ALA A 52 10.88 -0.55 6.81
N ARG A 53 11.64 -1.15 7.74
CA ARG A 53 11.16 -2.25 8.59
C ARG A 53 10.12 -1.75 9.58
N VAL A 54 10.40 -0.62 10.24
CA VAL A 54 9.46 0.05 11.15
C VAL A 54 8.22 0.48 10.38
N ARG A 55 8.41 1.17 9.25
CA ARG A 55 7.32 1.63 8.38
C ARG A 55 6.40 0.47 7.97
N ASN A 56 6.98 -0.64 7.52
CA ASN A 56 6.24 -1.81 7.06
C ASN A 56 5.50 -2.52 8.20
N GLY A 57 6.12 -2.68 9.37
CA GLY A 57 5.47 -3.26 10.55
C GLY A 57 4.27 -2.45 11.02
N ILE A 58 4.43 -1.13 11.09
CA ILE A 58 3.33 -0.22 11.42
C ILE A 58 2.24 -0.24 10.35
N ALA A 59 2.62 -0.22 9.08
CA ALA A 59 1.66 -0.26 7.99
C ALA A 59 0.79 -1.54 8.07
N TYR A 60 1.45 -2.68 8.26
CA TYR A 60 0.76 -3.96 8.44
C TYR A 60 -0.20 -3.95 9.64
N ALA A 61 0.26 -3.46 10.79
CA ALA A 61 -0.54 -3.40 12.02
C ALA A 61 -1.80 -2.53 11.87
N LEU A 62 -1.65 -1.31 11.35
CA LEU A 62 -2.76 -0.37 11.13
C LEU A 62 -3.76 -0.92 10.10
N SER A 63 -3.28 -1.60 9.06
CA SER A 63 -4.12 -2.25 8.05
C SER A 63 -4.93 -3.41 8.63
N ALA A 64 -4.29 -4.28 9.43
CA ALA A 64 -4.97 -5.38 10.14
C ALA A 64 -6.06 -4.88 11.10
N MET A 65 -5.82 -3.73 11.73
CA MET A 65 -6.79 -3.04 12.58
C MET A 65 -7.86 -2.27 11.79
N ARG A 66 -7.65 -2.03 10.48
CA ARG A 66 -8.47 -1.19 9.59
C ARG A 66 -8.61 0.26 10.08
N VAL A 67 -7.52 0.87 10.51
CA VAL A 67 -7.49 2.29 10.93
C VAL A 67 -7.69 3.19 9.70
N PRO A 68 -8.82 3.92 9.57
CA PRO A 68 -9.14 4.68 8.35
C PRO A 68 -8.13 5.78 8.02
N GLU A 69 -7.62 6.48 9.03
CA GLU A 69 -6.67 7.59 8.89
C GLU A 69 -5.34 7.17 8.27
N MET A 70 -5.05 5.86 8.28
CA MET A 70 -3.89 5.28 7.64
C MET A 70 -3.87 5.52 6.12
N PHE A 71 -5.04 5.51 5.47
CA PHE A 71 -5.16 5.61 4.03
C PHE A 71 -4.43 6.85 3.49
N GLU A 72 -4.76 8.03 4.02
CA GLU A 72 -4.15 9.29 3.59
C GLU A 72 -2.64 9.34 3.87
N VAL A 73 -2.20 8.82 5.03
CA VAL A 73 -0.78 8.78 5.38
C VAL A 73 -0.01 7.90 4.40
N VAL A 74 -0.53 6.71 4.07
CA VAL A 74 0.10 5.79 3.13
C VAL A 74 0.11 6.37 1.71
N VAL A 75 -0.99 6.96 1.27
CA VAL A 75 -1.10 7.57 -0.07
C VAL A 75 -0.09 8.70 -0.24
N GLU A 76 0.12 9.50 0.79
CA GLU A 76 1.16 10.54 0.78
C GLU A 76 2.57 9.91 0.75
N LEU A 77 2.82 8.85 1.53
CA LEU A 77 4.09 8.12 1.49
C LEU A 77 4.40 7.52 0.11
N LEU A 78 3.40 7.04 -0.62
CA LEU A 78 3.56 6.49 -1.97
C LEU A 78 4.02 7.54 -3.00
N ARG A 79 3.86 8.84 -2.71
CA ARG A 79 4.34 9.93 -3.58
C ARG A 79 5.76 10.38 -3.26
N GLN A 80 6.28 10.02 -2.09
CA GLN A 80 7.56 10.53 -1.61
C GLN A 80 8.74 9.72 -2.14
N GLU A 81 9.81 10.39 -2.58
CA GLU A 81 10.99 9.73 -3.13
C GLU A 81 11.67 8.79 -2.11
N ARG A 82 11.61 9.12 -0.81
CA ARG A 82 12.21 8.31 0.26
C ARG A 82 11.61 6.90 0.39
N THR A 83 10.44 6.64 -0.20
CA THR A 83 9.81 5.31 -0.19
C THR A 83 10.06 4.54 -1.49
N ARG A 84 10.64 5.17 -2.52
CA ARG A 84 10.88 4.54 -3.83
C ARG A 84 11.63 3.22 -3.67
N GLY A 85 11.16 2.17 -4.34
CA GLY A 85 11.72 0.83 -4.22
C GLY A 85 11.24 0.02 -3.00
N PHE A 86 10.56 0.65 -2.02
CA PHE A 86 10.04 0.02 -0.80
C PHE A 86 8.55 0.31 -0.58
N ARG A 87 7.77 0.38 -1.67
CA ARG A 87 6.33 0.70 -1.65
C ARG A 87 5.41 -0.54 -1.63
N GLY A 88 5.93 -1.73 -1.88
CA GLY A 88 5.15 -2.97 -1.95
C GLY A 88 4.30 -3.22 -0.70
N THR A 89 4.89 -3.19 0.49
CA THR A 89 4.13 -3.37 1.74
C THR A 89 3.14 -2.24 2.02
N LEU A 90 3.43 -1.00 1.60
CA LEU A 90 2.50 0.11 1.74
C LEU A 90 1.24 -0.12 0.87
N LEU A 91 1.43 -0.55 -0.38
CA LEU A 91 0.33 -0.93 -1.28
C LEU A 91 -0.44 -2.13 -0.75
N TYR A 92 0.25 -3.18 -0.31
CA TYR A 92 -0.38 -4.35 0.32
C TYR A 92 -1.29 -3.93 1.48
N ALA A 93 -0.83 -2.99 2.31
CA ALA A 93 -1.57 -2.51 3.46
C ALA A 93 -2.84 -1.72 3.09
N LEU A 94 -2.97 -1.25 1.85
CA LEU A 94 -4.16 -0.56 1.36
C LEU A 94 -5.30 -1.50 0.92
N ARG A 95 -5.06 -2.82 0.80
CA ARG A 95 -6.08 -3.79 0.34
C ARG A 95 -7.43 -3.73 1.07
N PRO A 96 -7.52 -3.45 2.39
CA PRO A 96 -8.81 -3.35 3.06
C PRO A 96 -9.61 -2.07 2.75
N PHE A 97 -9.07 -1.13 1.96
CA PHE A 97 -9.62 0.19 1.71
C PHE A 97 -10.01 0.38 0.24
N ASP A 98 -10.98 1.27 0.00
CA ASP A 98 -11.34 1.69 -1.35
C ASP A 98 -10.20 2.51 -1.99
N CYS A 99 -9.59 1.93 -3.02
CA CYS A 99 -8.46 2.53 -3.74
C CYS A 99 -8.87 3.28 -5.01
N THR A 100 -10.17 3.38 -5.31
CA THR A 100 -10.70 4.16 -6.44
C THR A 100 -10.15 5.60 -6.48
N PRO A 101 -10.04 6.34 -5.37
CA PRO A 101 -9.54 7.72 -5.38
C PRO A 101 -8.07 7.87 -5.80
N ILE A 102 -7.29 6.78 -5.76
CA ILE A 102 -5.86 6.77 -6.06
C ILE A 102 -5.52 5.98 -7.32
N LEU A 103 -6.52 5.59 -8.11
CA LEU A 103 -6.33 4.81 -9.33
C LEU A 103 -5.26 5.40 -10.29
N PRO A 104 -5.21 6.72 -10.56
CA PRO A 104 -4.14 7.28 -11.37
C PRO A 104 -2.74 7.04 -10.79
N LEU A 105 -2.59 7.15 -9.46
CA LEU A 105 -1.31 6.87 -8.78
C LEU A 105 -0.95 5.38 -8.88
N LEU A 106 -1.92 4.47 -8.78
CA LEU A 106 -1.66 3.03 -8.93
C LEU A 106 -1.14 2.70 -10.33
N VAL A 107 -1.72 3.30 -11.38
CA VAL A 107 -1.26 3.15 -12.76
C VAL A 107 0.18 3.66 -12.93
N ASP A 108 0.54 4.79 -12.31
CA ASP A 108 1.91 5.32 -12.33
C ASP A 108 2.90 4.32 -11.71
N LEU A 109 2.50 3.69 -10.60
CA LEU A 109 3.31 2.72 -9.88
C LEU A 109 3.50 1.42 -10.68
N VAL A 110 2.47 0.96 -11.38
CA VAL A 110 2.57 -0.18 -12.33
C VAL A 110 3.61 0.10 -13.40
N ILE A 111 3.58 1.29 -14.00
CA ILE A 111 4.44 1.66 -15.13
C ILE A 111 5.89 1.87 -14.66
N GLY A 112 6.09 2.57 -13.55
CA GLY A 112 7.37 3.23 -13.24
C GLY A 112 8.12 2.76 -11.99
N ASP A 113 7.50 1.99 -11.08
CA ASP A 113 8.11 1.69 -9.77
C ASP A 113 8.89 0.36 -9.77
N SER A 114 9.19 -0.21 -8.60
CA SER A 114 9.77 -1.55 -8.47
C SER A 114 8.79 -2.64 -8.92
N TRP A 115 9.31 -3.83 -9.25
CA TRP A 115 8.46 -4.96 -9.61
C TRP A 115 7.42 -5.31 -8.53
N GLU A 116 7.82 -5.27 -7.25
CA GLU A 116 6.92 -5.53 -6.13
C GLU A 116 5.80 -4.48 -6.04
N ALA A 117 6.16 -3.19 -6.19
CA ALA A 117 5.19 -2.11 -6.18
C ALA A 117 4.24 -2.18 -7.39
N ALA A 118 4.75 -2.47 -8.58
CA ALA A 118 3.93 -2.63 -9.78
C ALA A 118 2.92 -3.78 -9.62
N ARG A 119 3.35 -4.91 -9.09
CA ARG A 119 2.48 -6.07 -8.82
C ARG A 119 1.40 -5.75 -7.80
N GLU A 120 1.75 -5.17 -6.66
CA GLU A 120 0.76 -4.83 -5.62
C GLU A 120 -0.20 -3.73 -6.06
N ALA A 121 0.27 -2.74 -6.83
CA ALA A 121 -0.60 -1.73 -7.44
C ALA A 121 -1.56 -2.37 -8.45
N GLY A 122 -1.09 -3.31 -9.28
CA GLY A 122 -1.93 -4.07 -10.21
C GLY A 122 -3.05 -4.83 -9.49
N TYR A 123 -2.75 -5.48 -8.36
CA TYR A 123 -3.80 -6.15 -7.57
C TYR A 123 -4.82 -5.16 -6.99
N LEU A 124 -4.39 -4.01 -6.49
CA LEU A 124 -5.34 -3.00 -6.00
C LEU A 124 -6.24 -2.48 -7.12
N ILE A 125 -5.70 -2.35 -8.33
CA ILE A 125 -6.47 -1.93 -9.50
C ILE A 125 -7.56 -2.94 -9.84
N THR A 126 -7.26 -4.24 -9.81
CA THR A 126 -8.24 -5.29 -10.14
C THR A 126 -9.37 -5.43 -9.12
N GLU A 127 -9.21 -4.87 -7.91
CA GLU A 127 -10.23 -4.89 -6.86
C GLU A 127 -11.15 -3.66 -6.94
N ILE A 128 -10.91 -2.72 -7.86
CA ILE A 128 -11.78 -1.56 -8.07
C ILE A 128 -12.94 -1.98 -8.98
N GLU A 129 -14.16 -1.98 -8.43
CA GLU A 129 -15.34 -2.54 -9.11
C GLU A 129 -15.94 -1.62 -10.19
N VAL A 130 -15.93 -0.30 -10.00
CA VAL A 130 -16.61 0.63 -10.92
C VAL A 130 -15.81 1.92 -11.08
N VAL A 131 -15.46 2.23 -12.32
CA VAL A 131 -14.80 3.48 -12.70
C VAL A 131 -15.49 4.03 -13.93
N SER A 132 -15.74 5.36 -13.97
CA SER A 132 -16.31 5.96 -15.18
C SER A 132 -15.33 5.88 -16.35
N THR A 133 -15.85 5.70 -17.57
CA THR A 133 -15.04 5.71 -18.80
C THR A 133 -14.18 6.98 -18.90
N ASP A 134 -14.70 8.13 -18.50
CA ASP A 134 -13.97 9.41 -18.49
C ASP A 134 -12.72 9.39 -17.58
N THR A 135 -12.74 8.59 -16.51
CA THR A 135 -11.60 8.42 -15.60
C THR A 135 -10.63 7.37 -16.12
N TRP A 136 -11.16 6.28 -16.67
CA TRP A 136 -10.34 5.14 -17.06
C TRP A 136 -9.64 5.31 -18.43
N LEU A 137 -10.31 5.84 -19.46
CA LEU A 137 -9.75 6.00 -20.81
C LEU A 137 -8.36 6.67 -20.85
N PRO A 138 -8.10 7.80 -20.16
CA PRO A 138 -6.75 8.39 -20.16
C PRO A 138 -5.71 7.51 -19.45
N LEU A 139 -6.11 6.63 -18.54
CA LEU A 139 -5.18 5.71 -17.86
C LEU A 139 -4.85 4.49 -18.74
N GLU A 140 -5.82 4.03 -19.53
CA GLU A 140 -5.63 3.00 -20.54
C GLU A 140 -4.61 3.43 -21.60
N GLU A 141 -4.75 4.64 -22.13
CA GLU A 141 -3.82 5.21 -23.11
C GLU A 141 -2.38 5.24 -22.56
N ARG A 142 -2.24 5.51 -21.26
CA ARG A 142 -0.94 5.50 -20.58
C ARG A 142 -0.36 4.10 -20.45
N LEU A 143 -1.18 3.10 -20.10
CA LEU A 143 -0.75 1.70 -20.06
C LEU A 143 -0.33 1.22 -21.46
N ARG A 144 -1.12 1.51 -22.50
CA ARG A 144 -0.77 1.18 -23.89
C ARG A 144 0.52 1.84 -24.34
N ALA A 145 0.69 3.14 -24.06
CA ALA A 145 1.95 3.83 -24.36
C ALA A 145 3.15 3.22 -23.61
N ALA A 146 2.96 2.79 -22.36
CA ALA A 146 3.99 2.10 -21.59
C ALA A 146 4.31 0.71 -22.18
N LEU A 147 3.33 0.00 -22.71
CA LEU A 147 3.49 -1.32 -23.32
C LEU A 147 4.40 -1.31 -24.56
N GLU A 148 4.40 -0.20 -25.31
CA GLU A 148 5.27 -0.03 -26.49
C GLU A 148 6.76 0.07 -26.12
N VAL A 149 7.08 0.53 -24.90
CA VAL A 149 8.46 0.83 -24.49
C VAL A 149 8.97 -0.04 -23.35
N VAL A 150 8.10 -0.82 -22.69
CA VAL A 150 8.50 -1.67 -21.56
C VAL A 150 9.34 -2.86 -22.02
N GLU A 151 10.58 -2.93 -21.50
CA GLU A 151 11.52 -4.02 -21.78
C GLU A 151 11.39 -5.18 -20.79
N ASP A 152 11.02 -4.89 -19.53
CA ASP A 152 10.88 -5.90 -18.47
C ASP A 152 9.69 -6.83 -18.75
N PRO A 153 9.89 -8.14 -18.97
CA PRO A 153 8.80 -9.05 -19.32
C PRO A 153 7.73 -9.15 -18.22
N GLY A 154 8.14 -9.17 -16.95
CA GLY A 154 7.19 -9.28 -15.84
C GLY A 154 6.28 -8.05 -15.73
N ARG A 155 6.84 -6.85 -15.92
CA ARG A 155 6.04 -5.62 -15.99
C ARG A 155 5.18 -5.58 -17.24
N ARG A 156 5.69 -6.03 -18.38
CA ARG A 156 4.93 -6.12 -19.63
C ARG A 156 3.67 -6.96 -19.44
N GLU A 157 3.77 -8.10 -18.77
CA GLU A 157 2.63 -8.97 -18.45
C GLU A 157 1.58 -8.24 -17.59
N ILE A 158 2.00 -7.52 -16.55
CA ILE A 158 1.07 -6.75 -15.69
C ILE A 158 0.37 -5.66 -16.50
N ILE A 159 1.13 -4.87 -17.28
CA ILE A 159 0.57 -3.78 -18.09
C ILE A 159 -0.42 -4.32 -19.13
N ALA A 160 -0.04 -5.40 -19.84
CA ALA A 160 -0.90 -6.01 -20.86
C ALA A 160 -2.19 -6.55 -20.25
N PHE A 161 -2.09 -7.28 -19.13
CA PHE A 161 -3.24 -7.79 -18.41
C PHE A 161 -4.19 -6.68 -17.98
N LEU A 162 -3.65 -5.58 -17.42
CA LEU A 162 -4.47 -4.45 -17.03
C LEU A 162 -5.13 -3.81 -18.25
N SER A 163 -4.41 -3.55 -19.35
CA SER A 163 -5.02 -3.04 -20.58
C SER A 163 -6.21 -3.88 -21.06
N GLU A 164 -6.07 -5.21 -21.06
CA GLU A 164 -7.16 -6.13 -21.42
C GLU A 164 -8.32 -6.13 -20.40
N PHE A 165 -7.99 -6.12 -19.10
CA PHE A 165 -8.97 -6.08 -18.00
C PHE A 165 -9.97 -4.93 -18.21
N PHE A 166 -9.48 -3.76 -18.58
CA PHE A 166 -10.35 -2.60 -18.75
C PHE A 166 -11.09 -2.53 -20.09
N GLU A 167 -10.53 -3.09 -21.16
CA GLU A 167 -11.26 -3.22 -22.42
C GLU A 167 -12.55 -4.05 -22.19
N ASN A 168 -12.49 -5.09 -21.36
CA ASN A 168 -13.63 -5.94 -21.04
C ASN A 168 -14.66 -5.25 -20.13
N ASP A 169 -14.23 -4.49 -19.12
CA ASP A 169 -15.15 -3.75 -18.22
C ASP A 169 -15.92 -2.63 -18.93
N ALA A 170 -15.37 -2.06 -20.00
CA ALA A 170 -16.05 -1.05 -20.81
C ALA A 170 -17.18 -1.63 -21.71
N GLU A 171 -17.21 -2.96 -21.91
CA GLU A 171 -18.16 -3.63 -22.79
C GLU A 171 -19.41 -4.18 -22.08
N GLU A 172 -19.46 -4.21 -20.74
CA GLU A 172 -20.67 -4.60 -19.99
C GLU A 172 -21.64 -3.41 -19.79
N PRO A 173 -22.82 -3.41 -20.43
CA PRO A 173 -23.83 -2.38 -20.16
C PRO A 173 -24.48 -2.59 -18.79
N ALA A 174 -24.57 -1.51 -18.00
CA ALA A 174 -25.29 -1.42 -16.73
C ALA A 174 -26.81 -1.69 -16.84
#